data_AF-A0AAY4CA66-F1
#
_entry.id   AF-A0AAY4CA66-F1
#
_cell.length_a   1.000
_cell.length_b   1.000
_cell.length_c   1.000
_cell.angle_alpha   90.00
_cell.angle_beta   90.00
_cell.angle_gamma   90.00
#
_symmetry.space_group_name_H-M   'P 1'
#
loop_
_entity.id
_entity.type
_entity.pdbx_description
1 polymer ?
#
loop_
_entity_poly.entity_id
_entity_poly.type
_entity_poly.pdbx_seq_one_letter_code
_entity_poly.pdbx_strand_id
1 'polypeptide(L)'
;MLALRATPRLANKSLPKVCVSTGPQQQHGTFFEFRTYCIHPCQNAAFLSLTNEKIHLRTAHSELVGYWSVEYGGLNQVFHIWKYDSYSQRAGVRAALARDSDWMEQYISKAMAMLTSQNNEVTYVVPWSKIQQPPKEVHVLWWYEGADQRAAARHKAHGDPRVVAAVRESVTYLDSQQSKLMFPTPFSPLN
;
A
#
# COMPACT_ATOMS: atom_id res chain seq x y z
N MET A 1 -47.06 31.13 9.28
CA MET A 1 -46.51 29.82 9.69
C MET A 1 -46.51 28.94 8.46
N LEU A 2 -45.42 28.50 7.84
CA LEU A 2 -44.06 28.17 8.27
C LEU A 2 -43.10 28.57 7.12
N ALA A 3 -42.00 29.26 7.42
CA ALA A 3 -40.95 29.57 6.43
C ALA A 3 -39.70 28.75 6.77
N LEU A 4 -39.30 27.86 5.86
CA LEU A 4 -38.07 27.06 5.94
C LEU A 4 -36.84 27.97 5.75
N ARG A 5 -36.00 28.07 6.78
CA ARG A 5 -34.64 28.62 6.65
C ARG A 5 -33.66 27.48 6.40
N ALA A 6 -32.96 27.53 5.27
CA ALA A 6 -31.82 26.68 4.98
C ALA A 6 -30.56 27.23 5.68
N THR A 7 -29.90 26.40 6.48
CA THR A 7 -28.54 26.67 7.01
C THR A 7 -27.49 26.21 6.00
N PRO A 8 -26.41 26.98 5.74
CA PRO A 8 -25.35 26.55 4.83
C PRO A 8 -24.50 25.45 5.49
N ARG A 9 -24.24 24.36 4.76
CA ARG A 9 -23.21 23.38 5.13
C ARG A 9 -21.83 23.99 4.90
N LEU A 10 -21.06 24.14 5.98
CA LEU A 10 -19.62 24.41 5.90
C LEU A 10 -18.93 23.21 5.23
N ALA A 11 -18.26 23.47 4.11
CA ALA A 11 -17.41 22.50 3.44
C ALA A 11 -16.20 22.18 4.33
N ASN A 12 -16.17 20.96 4.88
CA ASN A 12 -15.05 20.49 5.69
C ASN A 12 -13.90 20.12 4.74
N LYS A 13 -12.98 21.06 4.47
CA LYS A 13 -11.73 20.78 3.76
C LYS A 13 -10.86 19.92 4.68
N SER A 14 -10.80 18.62 4.43
CA SER A 14 -9.89 17.70 5.11
C SER A 14 -8.44 18.06 4.76
N LEU A 15 -7.73 18.67 5.71
CA LEU A 15 -6.28 18.78 5.65
C LEU A 15 -5.66 17.37 5.72
N PRO A 16 -4.58 17.09 4.97
CA PRO A 16 -3.87 15.83 5.10
C PRO A 16 -3.29 15.72 6.52
N LYS A 17 -3.85 14.82 7.33
CA LYS A 17 -3.29 14.46 8.64
C LYS A 17 -2.06 13.59 8.40
N VAL A 18 -0.87 14.20 8.49
CA VAL A 18 0.37 13.44 8.67
C VAL A 18 0.40 12.97 10.12
N CYS A 19 0.11 11.70 10.37
CA CYS A 19 0.26 11.07 11.67
C CYS A 19 1.67 10.49 11.76
N VAL A 20 2.59 11.18 12.44
CA VAL A 20 3.91 10.63 12.75
C VAL A 20 3.75 9.80 14.04
N SER A 21 3.61 8.49 13.90
CA SER A 21 3.65 7.58 15.04
C SER A 21 5.08 7.52 15.60
N THR A 22 5.32 8.19 16.72
CA THR A 22 6.58 8.17 17.48
C THR A 22 6.50 7.11 18.58
N GLY A 23 6.54 5.83 18.17
CA GLY A 23 6.62 4.69 19.10
C GLY A 23 8.08 4.23 19.34
N PRO A 24 8.38 3.60 20.49
CA PRO A 24 9.71 3.07 20.83
C PRO A 24 10.25 2.02 19.85
N GLN A 25 9.39 1.44 19.01
CA GLN A 25 9.75 0.53 17.91
C GLN A 25 10.63 1.16 16.82
N GLN A 26 10.75 2.49 16.78
CA GLN A 26 11.61 3.18 15.80
C GLN A 26 13.11 2.86 15.95
N GLN A 27 13.54 2.31 17.09
CA GLN A 27 14.96 2.17 17.36
C GLN A 27 15.62 0.92 16.77
N HIS A 28 14.98 -0.26 16.69
CA HIS A 28 15.70 -1.48 16.24
C HIS A 28 14.77 -2.60 15.72
N GLY A 29 14.34 -2.54 14.46
CA GLY A 29 13.61 -3.65 13.86
C GLY A 29 13.33 -3.48 12.39
N THR A 30 13.51 -4.58 11.64
CA THR A 30 13.10 -4.66 10.24
C THR A 30 11.61 -4.34 10.13
N PHE A 31 11.29 -3.42 9.23
CA PHE A 31 9.92 -3.04 8.92
C PHE A 31 9.71 -2.98 7.41
N PHE A 32 8.44 -2.99 7.03
CA PHE A 32 8.01 -2.91 5.64
C PHE A 32 7.26 -1.61 5.41
N GLU A 33 7.70 -0.86 4.40
CA GLU A 33 7.02 0.33 3.91
C GLU A 33 6.13 -0.04 2.73
N PHE A 34 4.82 0.10 2.94
CA PHE A 34 3.80 -0.05 1.92
C PHE A 34 3.55 1.30 1.27
N ARG A 35 3.48 1.30 -0.06
CA ARG A 35 3.27 2.53 -0.81
C ARG A 35 2.24 2.26 -1.89
N THR A 36 1.19 3.07 -1.89
CA THR A 36 0.14 3.07 -2.90
C THR A 36 0.17 4.39 -3.64
N TYR A 37 0.35 4.37 -4.96
CA TYR A 37 0.27 5.58 -5.78
C TYR A 37 -0.94 5.51 -6.69
N CYS A 38 -1.63 6.64 -6.82
CA CYS A 38 -2.64 6.83 -7.85
C CYS A 38 -1.99 7.59 -9.01
N ILE A 39 -2.16 7.06 -10.22
CA ILE A 39 -1.59 7.58 -11.46
C ILE A 39 -2.72 8.26 -12.25
N HIS A 40 -2.40 9.33 -12.98
CA HIS A 40 -3.31 9.90 -13.96
C HIS A 40 -3.73 8.80 -14.96
N PRO A 41 -5.04 8.60 -15.23
CA PRO A 41 -5.49 7.48 -16.07
C PRO A 41 -4.82 7.41 -17.44
N CYS A 42 -4.61 8.56 -18.09
CA CYS A 42 -3.93 8.62 -19.39
C CYS A 42 -2.41 8.37 -19.33
N GLN A 43 -1.81 8.31 -18.14
CA GLN A 43 -0.37 8.15 -17.95
C GLN A 43 0.01 6.79 -17.35
N ASN A 44 -0.94 5.89 -17.07
CA ASN A 44 -0.67 4.61 -16.42
C ASN A 44 0.37 3.76 -17.17
N ALA A 45 0.21 3.59 -18.48
CA ALA A 45 1.15 2.83 -19.30
C ALA A 45 2.55 3.48 -19.35
N ALA A 46 2.60 4.81 -19.50
CA ALA A 46 3.86 5.56 -19.52
C ALA A 46 4.59 5.45 -18.17
N PHE A 47 3.86 5.54 -17.06
CA PHE A 47 4.41 5.40 -15.71
C PHE A 47 5.00 4.00 -15.48
N LEU A 48 4.27 2.95 -15.88
CA LEU A 48 4.76 1.57 -15.74
C LEU A 48 5.99 1.31 -16.62
N SER A 49 6.02 1.82 -17.84
CA SER A 49 7.18 1.71 -18.73
C SER A 49 8.41 2.43 -18.15
N LEU A 50 8.24 3.68 -17.71
CA LEU A 50 9.30 4.46 -17.06
C LEU A 50 9.82 3.77 -15.80
N THR A 51 8.91 3.21 -14.98
CA THR A 51 9.27 2.47 -13.77
C THR A 51 10.04 1.21 -14.11
N ASN A 52 9.57 0.40 -15.07
CA ASN A 52 10.30 -0.78 -15.54
C ASN A 52 11.74 -0.43 -15.96
N GLU A 53 11.90 0.65 -16.73
CA GLU A 53 13.21 1.08 -17.23
C GLU A 53 14.12 1.55 -16.10
N LYS A 54 13.62 2.31 -15.13
CA LYS A 54 14.45 3.07 -14.17
C LYS A 54 14.42 2.57 -12.73
N ILE A 55 13.58 1.59 -12.38
CA ILE A 55 13.44 1.13 -10.98
C ILE A 55 14.76 0.58 -10.42
N HIS A 56 15.65 0.08 -11.28
CA HIS A 56 16.97 -0.40 -10.91
C HIS A 56 17.81 0.66 -10.18
N LEU A 57 17.63 1.94 -10.51
CA LEU A 57 18.27 3.06 -9.83
C LEU A 57 17.88 3.13 -8.36
N ARG A 58 16.64 2.76 -8.00
CA ARG A 58 16.20 2.72 -6.60
C ARG A 58 16.54 1.41 -5.91
N THR A 59 16.46 0.28 -6.61
CA THR A 59 16.78 -1.02 -6.02
C THR A 59 18.26 -1.19 -5.71
N ALA A 60 19.13 -0.39 -6.32
CA ALA A 60 20.53 -0.25 -5.91
C ALA A 60 20.70 0.30 -4.47
N HIS A 61 19.73 1.06 -3.96
CA HIS A 61 19.78 1.66 -2.61
C HIS A 61 18.82 1.00 -1.61
N SER A 62 17.82 0.25 -2.06
CA SER A 62 16.79 -0.32 -1.19
C SER A 62 16.26 -1.66 -1.69
N GLU A 63 15.93 -2.54 -0.75
CA GLU A 63 15.36 -3.86 -1.05
C GLU A 63 13.87 -3.74 -1.41
N LEU A 64 13.55 -4.02 -2.67
CA LEU A 64 12.18 -4.14 -3.17
C LEU A 64 11.68 -5.56 -2.87
N VAL A 65 10.56 -5.67 -2.14
CA VAL A 65 9.94 -6.96 -1.83
C VAL A 65 8.97 -7.37 -2.93
N GLY A 66 8.27 -6.40 -3.51
CA GLY A 66 7.34 -6.64 -4.61
C GLY A 66 6.70 -5.37 -5.11
N TYR A 67 6.26 -5.42 -6.37
CA TYR A 67 5.63 -4.31 -7.08
C TYR A 67 4.47 -4.84 -7.91
N TRP A 68 3.32 -4.20 -7.81
CA TRP A 68 2.10 -4.60 -8.50
C TRP A 68 1.38 -3.43 -9.14
N SER A 69 0.73 -3.69 -10.27
CA SER A 69 -0.37 -2.87 -10.77
C SER A 69 -1.68 -3.39 -10.18
N VAL A 70 -2.58 -2.47 -9.82
CA VAL A 70 -3.90 -2.82 -9.27
C VAL A 70 -4.88 -2.92 -10.43
N GLU A 71 -5.49 -4.11 -10.59
CA GLU A 71 -6.53 -4.36 -11.59
C GLU A 71 -7.92 -4.04 -11.03
N TYR A 72 -8.24 -4.56 -9.85
CA TYR A 72 -9.52 -4.33 -9.17
C TYR A 72 -9.31 -3.77 -7.77
N GLY A 73 -10.20 -2.86 -7.35
CA GLY A 73 -10.12 -2.18 -6.05
C GLY A 73 -9.24 -0.92 -6.05
N GLY A 74 -8.89 -0.40 -7.23
CA GLY A 74 -8.15 0.85 -7.40
C GLY A 74 -7.53 0.98 -8.79
N LEU A 75 -8.33 1.34 -9.81
CA LEU A 75 -7.83 1.51 -11.17
C LEU A 75 -6.75 2.61 -11.24
N ASN A 76 -5.76 2.40 -12.11
CA ASN A 76 -4.59 3.29 -12.27
C ASN A 76 -3.81 3.47 -10.96
N GLN A 77 -3.74 2.42 -10.14
CA GLN A 77 -2.90 2.41 -8.96
C GLN A 77 -1.78 1.40 -9.09
N VAL A 78 -0.67 1.72 -8.42
CA VAL A 78 0.41 0.78 -8.15
C VAL A 78 0.57 0.61 -6.64
N PHE A 79 0.92 -0.60 -6.24
CA PHE A 79 1.24 -0.95 -4.86
C PHE A 79 2.62 -1.57 -4.83
N HIS A 80 3.46 -1.18 -3.87
CA HIS A 80 4.80 -1.75 -3.75
C HIS A 80 5.31 -1.71 -2.32
N ILE A 81 6.10 -2.73 -1.98
CA ILE A 81 6.61 -2.98 -0.63
C ILE A 81 8.14 -2.85 -0.62
N TRP A 82 8.66 -2.06 0.32
CA TRP A 82 10.09 -1.89 0.54
C TRP A 82 10.47 -2.37 1.93
N LYS A 83 11.59 -3.09 2.04
CA LYS A 83 12.12 -3.55 3.33
C LYS A 83 13.22 -2.60 3.81
N TYR A 84 13.18 -2.30 5.10
CA TYR A 84 14.21 -1.53 5.79
C TYR A 84 14.51 -2.17 7.15
N ASP A 85 15.77 -2.18 7.54
CA ASP A 85 16.26 -2.72 8.81
C ASP A 85 16.03 -1.76 9.99
N SER A 86 15.90 -0.46 9.70
CA SER A 86 15.64 0.58 10.70
C SER A 86 15.19 1.91 10.07
N TYR A 87 14.62 2.81 10.89
CA TYR A 87 14.19 4.14 10.41
C TYR A 87 15.38 5.01 10.01
N SER A 88 16.52 4.86 10.70
CA SER A 88 17.75 5.56 10.38
C SER A 88 18.31 5.10 9.03
N GLN A 89 18.32 3.77 8.77
CA GLN A 89 18.69 3.25 7.44
C GLN A 89 17.75 3.79 6.36
N ARG A 90 16.43 3.76 6.58
CA ARG A 90 15.47 4.33 5.63
C ARG A 90 15.73 5.82 5.37
N ALA A 91 15.99 6.61 6.40
CA ALA A 91 16.31 8.02 6.26
C ALA A 91 17.59 8.24 5.46
N GLY A 92 18.63 7.44 5.74
CA GLY A 92 19.90 7.43 4.99
C GLY A 92 19.70 7.10 3.51
N VAL A 93 18.96 6.03 3.21
CA VAL A 93 18.61 5.62 1.83
C VAL A 93 17.87 6.73 1.10
N ARG A 94 16.85 7.34 1.73
CA ARG A 94 16.09 8.43 1.11
C ARG A 94 16.95 9.66 0.88
N ALA A 95 17.87 9.97 1.78
CA ALA A 95 18.82 11.08 1.62
C ALA A 95 19.84 10.80 0.51
N ALA A 96 20.29 9.56 0.35
CA ALA A 96 21.16 9.14 -0.75
C ALA A 96 20.45 9.27 -2.10
N LEU A 97 19.23 8.73 -2.21
CA LEU A 97 18.39 8.86 -3.42
C LEU A 97 18.11 10.31 -3.79
N ALA A 98 17.93 11.20 -2.81
CA ALA A 98 17.71 12.62 -3.08
C ALA A 98 18.94 13.34 -3.67
N ARG A 99 20.15 12.78 -3.50
CA ARG A 99 21.41 13.29 -4.06
C ARG A 99 21.82 12.58 -5.35
N ASP A 100 21.16 11.49 -5.69
CA ASP A 100 21.41 10.73 -6.92
C ASP A 100 20.75 11.45 -8.10
N SER A 101 21.57 12.12 -8.92
CA SER A 101 21.09 12.91 -10.05
C SER A 101 20.36 12.06 -11.09
N ASP A 102 20.82 10.83 -11.34
CA ASP A 102 20.19 9.92 -12.29
C ASP A 102 18.78 9.54 -11.82
N TRP A 103 18.64 9.18 -10.54
CA TRP A 103 17.32 8.91 -9.97
C TRP A 103 16.39 10.14 -10.02
N MET A 104 16.91 11.30 -9.65
CA MET A 104 16.13 12.53 -9.56
C MET A 104 15.69 13.01 -10.95
N GLU A 105 16.59 13.06 -11.91
CA GLU A 105 16.35 13.61 -13.24
C GLU A 105 15.66 12.60 -14.16
N GLN A 106 16.11 11.35 -14.16
CA GLN A 106 15.62 10.36 -15.12
C GLN A 106 14.30 9.74 -14.70
N TYR A 107 14.01 9.63 -13.39
CA TYR A 107 12.79 9.03 -12.87
C TYR A 107 11.89 10.03 -12.13
N ILE A 108 12.33 10.59 -11.00
CA ILE A 108 11.45 11.36 -10.09
C ILE A 108 10.81 12.55 -10.79
N SER A 109 11.59 13.34 -11.55
CA SER A 109 11.09 14.52 -12.25
C SER A 109 9.90 14.22 -13.17
N LYS A 110 9.93 13.06 -13.83
CA LYS A 110 8.90 12.60 -14.78
C LYS A 110 7.76 11.89 -14.06
N ALA A 111 8.09 10.94 -13.19
CA ALA A 111 7.13 10.13 -12.46
C ALA A 111 6.21 10.98 -11.59
N MET A 112 6.73 12.03 -10.94
CA MET A 112 5.92 12.90 -10.08
C MET A 112 4.80 13.63 -10.83
N ALA A 113 5.02 13.99 -12.10
CA ALA A 113 3.99 14.63 -12.94
C ALA A 113 2.90 13.64 -13.40
N MET A 114 3.14 12.33 -13.26
CA MET A 114 2.19 11.27 -13.62
C MET A 114 1.27 10.91 -12.46
N LEU A 115 1.58 11.30 -11.23
CA LEU A 115 0.84 10.89 -10.03
C LEU A 115 -0.22 11.91 -9.62
N THR A 116 -1.40 11.42 -9.24
CA THR A 116 -2.47 12.22 -8.64
C THR A 116 -2.40 12.23 -7.12
N SER A 117 -1.97 11.12 -6.51
CA SER A 117 -1.80 11.03 -5.06
C SER A 117 -0.85 9.91 -4.66
N GLN A 118 -0.31 9.99 -3.44
CA GLN A 118 0.56 8.97 -2.85
C GLN A 118 0.14 8.74 -1.40
N ASN A 119 0.06 7.47 -1.00
CA ASN A 119 -0.11 7.06 0.38
C ASN A 119 1.01 6.10 0.77
N ASN A 120 1.57 6.29 1.98
CA ASN A 120 2.64 5.44 2.50
C ASN A 120 2.33 5.05 3.94
N GLU A 121 2.45 3.76 4.21
CA GLU A 121 2.23 3.14 5.52
C GLU A 121 3.49 2.37 5.91
N VAL A 122 3.83 2.41 7.19
CA VAL A 122 4.98 1.66 7.72
C VAL A 122 4.47 0.66 8.75
N THR A 123 4.81 -0.61 8.55
CA THR A 123 4.37 -1.70 9.40
C THR A 123 5.55 -2.51 9.89
N TYR A 124 5.50 -2.93 11.15
CA TYR A 124 6.52 -3.80 11.75
C TYR A 124 6.02 -5.24 11.75
N VAL A 125 6.94 -6.19 11.59
CA VAL A 125 6.65 -7.59 11.88
C VAL A 125 6.61 -7.77 13.39
N VAL A 126 5.50 -8.27 13.93
CA VAL A 126 5.38 -8.47 15.37
C VAL A 126 6.02 -9.82 15.79
N PRO A 127 6.81 -9.88 16.88
CA PRO A 127 7.63 -11.07 17.19
C PRO A 127 6.87 -12.31 17.69
N TRP A 128 5.58 -12.20 18.05
CA TRP A 128 4.84 -13.24 18.79
C TRP A 128 3.42 -13.48 18.29
N SER A 129 3.13 -13.39 16.99
CA SER A 129 1.76 -13.51 16.45
C SER A 129 0.98 -14.78 16.92
N LYS A 130 0.31 -14.64 18.06
CA LYS A 130 -0.92 -15.23 18.59
C LYS A 130 -1.58 -14.08 19.37
N ILE A 131 -2.68 -13.57 18.83
CA ILE A 131 -3.22 -12.22 19.08
C ILE A 131 -3.75 -12.09 20.52
N GLN A 132 -3.36 -11.02 21.25
CA GLN A 132 -4.08 -10.60 22.46
C GLN A 132 -4.64 -9.17 22.41
N GLN A 133 -4.33 -8.35 21.40
CA GLN A 133 -5.13 -7.17 21.04
C GLN A 133 -5.05 -6.97 19.52
N PRO A 134 -6.16 -6.69 18.81
CA PRO A 134 -6.11 -6.54 17.37
C PRO A 134 -5.34 -5.26 17.01
N PRO A 135 -4.43 -5.31 16.03
CA PRO A 135 -3.89 -4.12 15.39
C PRO A 135 -5.02 -3.23 14.89
N LYS A 136 -4.85 -1.90 14.92
CA LYS A 136 -5.83 -0.96 14.34
C LYS A 136 -6.00 -1.13 12.83
N GLU A 137 -4.98 -1.70 12.18
CA GLU A 137 -4.97 -1.97 10.75
C GLU A 137 -4.12 -3.22 10.48
N VAL A 138 -4.64 -4.11 9.63
CA VAL A 138 -4.01 -5.39 9.25
C VAL A 138 -3.94 -5.45 7.74
N HIS A 139 -2.74 -5.65 7.19
CA HIS A 139 -2.55 -5.92 5.77
C HIS A 139 -2.27 -7.39 5.58
N VAL A 140 -3.00 -8.03 4.67
CA VAL A 140 -2.81 -9.44 4.34
C VAL A 140 -2.62 -9.57 2.84
N LEU A 141 -1.49 -10.16 2.44
CA LEU A 141 -1.20 -10.49 1.05
C LEU A 141 -1.39 -12.00 0.86
N TRP A 142 -2.20 -12.36 -0.13
CA TRP A 142 -2.46 -13.74 -0.51
C TRP A 142 -1.98 -13.96 -1.94
N TRP A 143 -1.22 -15.03 -2.15
CA TRP A 143 -0.83 -15.48 -3.48
C TRP A 143 -1.77 -16.58 -3.98
N TYR A 144 -2.11 -16.51 -5.27
CA TYR A 144 -2.87 -17.54 -5.98
C TYR A 144 -2.29 -17.69 -7.39
N GLU A 145 -2.25 -18.91 -7.90
CA GLU A 145 -1.81 -19.23 -9.28
C GLU A 145 -2.78 -18.67 -10.34
N GLY A 146 -4.04 -18.42 -9.96
CA GLY A 146 -5.03 -17.87 -10.88
C GLY A 146 -6.36 -17.50 -10.21
N ALA A 147 -7.19 -16.77 -10.96
CA ALA A 147 -8.49 -16.30 -10.49
C ALA A 147 -9.43 -17.46 -10.11
N ASP A 148 -9.40 -18.56 -10.86
CA ASP A 148 -10.22 -19.74 -10.62
C ASP A 148 -9.81 -20.47 -9.33
N GLN A 149 -8.50 -20.59 -9.08
CA GLN A 149 -8.00 -21.16 -7.83
C GLN A 149 -8.47 -20.34 -6.62
N ARG A 150 -8.38 -19.01 -6.73
CA ARG A 150 -8.90 -18.10 -5.70
C ARG A 150 -10.41 -18.27 -5.51
N ALA A 151 -11.17 -18.34 -6.59
CA ALA A 151 -12.63 -18.50 -6.54
C ALA A 151 -13.02 -19.83 -5.87
N ALA A 152 -12.39 -20.94 -6.25
CA ALA A 152 -12.60 -22.25 -5.65
C ALA A 152 -12.24 -22.27 -4.16
N ALA A 153 -11.10 -21.69 -3.77
CA ALA A 153 -10.68 -21.58 -2.39
C ALA A 153 -11.70 -20.79 -1.54
N ARG A 154 -12.18 -19.66 -2.07
CA ARG A 154 -13.24 -18.86 -1.40
C ARG A 154 -14.54 -19.64 -1.29
N HIS A 155 -14.96 -20.33 -2.36
CA HIS A 155 -16.18 -21.13 -2.34
C HIS A 155 -16.12 -22.20 -1.24
N LYS A 156 -14.99 -22.92 -1.14
CA LYS A 156 -14.75 -23.89 -0.08
C LYS A 156 -14.78 -23.25 1.32
N ALA A 157 -14.14 -22.10 1.50
CA ALA A 157 -14.12 -21.38 2.77
C ALA A 157 -15.53 -20.92 3.20
N HIS A 158 -16.36 -20.47 2.25
CA HIS A 158 -17.75 -20.11 2.51
C HIS A 158 -18.63 -21.31 2.90
N GLY A 159 -18.21 -22.53 2.58
CA GLY A 159 -18.89 -23.76 2.98
C GLY A 159 -18.41 -24.35 4.31
N ASP A 160 -17.30 -23.89 4.90
CA ASP A 160 -16.81 -24.40 6.19
C ASP A 160 -17.48 -23.65 7.35
N PRO A 161 -18.31 -24.31 8.19
CA PRO A 161 -19.03 -23.66 9.28
C PRO A 161 -18.12 -22.95 10.28
N ARG A 162 -16.89 -23.44 10.48
CA ARG A 162 -15.92 -22.85 11.42
C ARG A 162 -15.41 -21.51 10.89
N VAL A 163 -15.14 -21.43 9.59
CA VAL A 163 -14.71 -20.20 8.93
C VAL A 163 -15.85 -19.19 8.94
N VAL A 164 -17.07 -19.61 8.61
CA VAL A 164 -18.24 -18.73 8.64
C VAL A 164 -18.49 -18.17 10.04
N ALA A 165 -18.37 -18.99 11.09
CA ALA A 165 -18.52 -18.54 12.48
C ALA A 165 -17.44 -17.50 12.85
N ALA A 166 -16.17 -17.78 12.54
CA ALA A 166 -15.06 -16.87 12.82
C ALA A 166 -15.20 -15.53 12.06
N VAL A 167 -15.66 -15.56 10.81
CA VAL A 167 -15.91 -14.34 10.01
C VAL A 167 -17.07 -13.51 10.61
N ARG A 168 -18.16 -14.16 11.02
CA ARG A 168 -19.30 -13.48 11.67
C ARG A 168 -18.92 -12.81 12.98
N GLU A 169 -18.02 -13.42 13.75
CA GLU A 169 -17.51 -12.82 14.98
C GLU A 169 -16.58 -11.64 14.66
N SER A 170 -15.59 -11.84 13.78
CA SER A 170 -14.57 -10.83 13.48
C SER A 170 -15.11 -9.58 12.77
N VAL A 171 -16.13 -9.71 11.91
CA VAL A 171 -16.71 -8.56 11.19
C VAL A 171 -17.33 -7.52 12.12
N THR A 172 -17.70 -7.90 13.35
CA THR A 172 -18.23 -6.96 14.36
C THR A 172 -17.19 -5.96 14.86
N TYR A 173 -15.90 -6.30 14.72
CA TYR A 173 -14.77 -5.44 15.09
C TYR A 173 -14.19 -4.68 13.88
N LEU A 174 -14.77 -4.88 12.70
CA LEU A 174 -14.25 -4.33 11.44
C LEU A 174 -14.94 -3.00 11.12
N ASP A 175 -14.19 -1.91 11.19
CA ASP A 175 -14.68 -0.59 10.78
C ASP A 175 -14.73 -0.46 9.24
N SER A 176 -13.64 -0.86 8.58
CA SER A 176 -13.59 -0.92 7.11
C SER A 176 -12.67 -2.02 6.62
N GLN A 177 -12.95 -2.54 5.42
CA GLN A 177 -12.08 -3.47 4.71
C GLN A 177 -11.94 -3.01 3.27
N GLN A 178 -10.71 -3.01 2.78
CA GLN A 178 -10.41 -2.86 1.37
C GLN A 178 -9.77 -4.15 0.85
N SER A 179 -10.00 -4.45 -0.42
CA SER A 179 -9.43 -5.62 -1.08
C SER A 179 -9.06 -5.24 -2.50
N LYS A 180 -7.86 -5.64 -2.91
CA LYS A 180 -7.32 -5.38 -4.24
C LYS A 180 -6.96 -6.69 -4.93
N LEU A 181 -7.25 -6.79 -6.22
CA LEU A 181 -6.62 -7.78 -7.09
C LEU A 181 -5.49 -7.08 -7.82
N MET A 182 -4.32 -7.70 -7.76
CA MET A 182 -3.06 -7.08 -8.13
C MET A 182 -2.27 -8.08 -8.97
N PHE A 183 -1.64 -7.59 -10.02
CA PHE A 183 -0.71 -8.40 -10.82
C PHE A 183 0.72 -7.93 -10.57
N PRO A 184 1.66 -8.87 -10.32
CA PRO A 184 3.06 -8.54 -10.26
C PRO A 184 3.46 -7.86 -11.56
N THR A 185 4.14 -6.72 -11.46
CA THR A 185 4.72 -6.11 -12.65
C THR A 185 5.90 -6.94 -13.15
N PRO A 186 6.26 -6.89 -14.45
CA PRO A 186 7.39 -7.67 -14.99
C PRO A 186 8.75 -7.45 -14.30
N PHE A 187 8.93 -6.27 -13.70
CA PHE A 187 10.12 -5.88 -12.94
C PHE A 187 10.00 -6.11 -11.43
N SER A 188 8.92 -6.75 -10.98
CA SER A 188 8.78 -7.16 -9.59
C SER A 188 9.68 -8.36 -9.32
N PRO A 189 10.38 -8.42 -8.17
CA PRO A 189 11.14 -9.60 -7.77
C PRO A 189 10.30 -10.87 -7.55
N LEU A 190 8.97 -10.76 -7.59
CA LEU A 190 8.02 -11.85 -7.38
C LEU A 190 7.49 -12.45 -8.70
N ASN A 191 8.07 -12.05 -9.83
CA ASN A 191 7.68 -12.49 -11.16
C ASN A 191 8.66 -13.51 -11.74
#